data_AF-A0A0F9DPD5-F1
#
_entry.id   AF-A0A0F9DPD5-F1
#
_cell.length_a   1.000
_cell.length_b   1.000
_cell.length_c   1.000
_cell.angle_alpha   90.00
_cell.angle_beta   90.00
_cell.angle_gamma   90.00
#
_symmetry.space_group_name_H-M   'P 1'
#
loop_
_entity.id
_entity.type
_entity.pdbx_description
1 polymer ?
#
loop_
_entity_poly.entity_id
_entity_poly.type
_entity_poly.pdbx_seq_one_letter_code
_entity_poly.pdbx_strand_id
1 'polypeptide(L)'
;MNMPAVSRTGTDTTAAPVKRRRLRGAEKAAILFLCLGEERGSALMRQLNEVDIQKITRAMSTLGTVAAEQVEEVMEEFSETITNGGPVVGSFAVAETMLRNFLPGDRVNEILRDIRGPIRERDLWTKFSALNESVIANFLKAEHAQTAAAILTNVSSDVAARVLPLLGRDRMQEIIERMIRMESVPNHMMKQIEESLQNDVMATSSQPTAGEMQQRMANLFNRLDQNLFDEITPLLEDTLPDQFQSIRQKMFTFDDLVAIDDQGIQLILREISNEVLTVALK
;
A
#
# COMPACT_ATOMS: atom_id res chain seq x y z
N MET A 1 13.97 80.40 -51.17
CA MET A 1 14.03 80.73 -49.74
C MET A 1 13.41 79.57 -48.97
N ASN A 2 14.21 78.60 -48.51
CA ASN A 2 13.99 77.99 -47.19
C ASN A 2 15.19 77.14 -46.77
N MET A 3 15.54 77.29 -45.50
CA MET A 3 16.64 76.66 -44.78
C MET A 3 16.44 75.15 -44.56
N PRO A 4 17.53 74.41 -44.25
CA PRO A 4 17.51 72.99 -43.95
C PRO A 4 17.33 72.70 -42.45
N ALA A 5 16.88 71.48 -42.11
CA ALA A 5 16.96 70.93 -40.75
C ALA A 5 17.26 69.42 -40.78
N VAL A 6 18.55 69.11 -40.77
CA VAL A 6 19.30 68.19 -39.88
C VAL A 6 18.53 67.01 -39.21
N SER A 7 18.88 65.83 -39.70
CA SER A 7 19.34 64.61 -38.99
C SER A 7 18.50 63.92 -37.91
N ARG A 8 18.25 62.62 -38.12
CA ARG A 8 18.55 61.57 -37.14
C ARG A 8 19.16 60.35 -37.82
N THR A 9 20.38 60.03 -37.41
CA THR A 9 21.13 58.81 -37.72
C THR A 9 20.50 57.59 -37.04
N GLY A 10 20.22 56.56 -37.82
CA GLY A 10 20.04 55.19 -37.33
C GLY A 10 20.92 54.28 -38.17
N THR A 11 22.04 53.84 -37.60
CA THR A 11 22.94 52.86 -38.19
C THR A 11 22.27 51.49 -38.17
N ASP A 12 21.75 51.07 -39.32
CA ASP A 12 21.24 49.72 -39.52
C ASP A 12 22.40 48.83 -39.97
N THR A 13 23.12 48.26 -39.00
CA THR A 13 24.10 47.19 -39.28
C THR A 13 23.31 45.89 -39.44
N THR A 14 22.85 45.63 -40.66
CA THR A 14 22.32 44.32 -41.06
C THR A 14 23.42 43.27 -40.98
N ALA A 15 23.43 42.49 -39.89
CA ALA A 15 24.21 41.25 -39.79
C ALA A 15 23.59 40.19 -40.73
N ALA A 16 24.40 39.67 -41.64
CA ALA A 16 24.00 38.63 -42.59
C ALA A 16 23.50 37.36 -41.88
N PRO A 17 22.54 36.61 -42.45
CA PRO A 17 22.01 35.41 -41.83
C PRO A 17 23.09 34.31 -41.77
N VAL A 18 23.45 33.90 -40.55
CA VAL A 18 24.40 32.80 -40.31
C VAL A 18 23.82 31.51 -40.91
N LYS A 19 24.54 30.91 -41.87
CA LYS A 19 24.18 29.61 -42.46
C LYS A 19 24.10 28.57 -41.33
N ARG A 20 22.88 28.07 -41.06
CA ARG A 20 22.62 27.02 -40.07
C ARG A 20 23.27 25.70 -40.51
N ARG A 21 24.38 25.34 -39.88
CA ARG A 21 25.04 24.04 -40.08
C ARG A 21 24.24 22.97 -39.33
N ARG A 22 23.78 21.93 -40.03
CA ARG A 22 23.06 20.81 -39.42
C ARG A 22 24.01 20.02 -38.51
N LEU A 23 23.70 20.01 -37.21
CA LEU A 23 24.51 19.37 -36.19
C LEU A 23 24.39 17.84 -36.27
N ARG A 24 25.52 17.13 -36.16
CA ARG A 24 25.58 15.67 -36.07
C ARG A 24 25.44 15.21 -34.62
N GLY A 25 25.07 13.94 -34.38
CA GLY A 25 24.83 13.42 -33.02
C GLY A 25 25.98 13.64 -32.04
N ALA A 26 27.23 13.46 -32.45
CA ALA A 26 28.40 13.74 -31.61
C ALA A 26 28.57 15.23 -31.28
N GLU A 27 28.17 16.13 -32.18
CA GLU A 27 28.20 17.58 -31.98
C GLU A 27 27.09 18.03 -31.04
N LYS A 28 25.89 17.45 -31.15
CA LYS A 28 24.79 17.69 -30.20
C LYS A 28 25.16 17.19 -28.80
N ALA A 29 25.73 15.99 -28.69
CA ALA A 29 26.24 15.47 -27.42
C ALA A 29 27.31 16.40 -26.83
N ALA A 30 28.28 16.85 -27.65
CA ALA A 30 29.29 17.81 -27.22
C ALA A 30 28.68 19.10 -26.64
N ILE A 31 27.65 19.67 -27.29
CA ILE A 31 26.92 20.85 -26.78
C ILE A 31 26.28 20.55 -25.42
N LEU A 32 25.58 19.42 -25.27
CA LEU A 32 24.93 19.05 -24.01
C LEU A 32 25.94 18.90 -22.87
N PHE A 33 27.08 18.25 -23.11
CA PHE A 33 28.15 18.10 -22.12
C PHE A 33 28.77 19.45 -21.73
N LEU A 34 28.93 20.36 -22.68
CA LEU A 34 29.42 21.72 -22.40
C LEU A 34 28.40 22.54 -21.58
N CYS A 35 27.10 22.37 -21.84
CA CYS A 35 26.02 23.00 -21.06
C CYS A 35 25.92 22.44 -19.63
N LEU A 36 26.23 21.15 -19.42
CA LEU A 36 26.26 20.51 -18.11
C LEU A 36 27.43 20.99 -17.23
N GLY A 37 28.48 21.53 -17.85
CA GLY A 37 29.69 21.97 -17.16
C GLY A 37 30.63 20.82 -16.79
N GLU A 38 31.84 21.17 -16.38
CA GLU A 38 32.95 20.22 -16.18
C GLU A 38 32.65 19.15 -15.12
N GLU A 39 32.04 19.54 -13.99
CA GLU A 39 31.77 18.64 -12.87
C GLU A 39 30.75 17.54 -13.25
N ARG A 40 29.60 17.94 -13.79
CA ARG A 40 28.52 16.99 -14.17
C ARG A 40 28.84 16.25 -15.46
N GLY A 41 29.45 16.94 -16.42
CA GLY A 41 29.87 16.35 -17.70
C GLY A 41 30.95 15.28 -17.52
N SER A 42 31.93 15.51 -16.65
CA SER A 42 33.00 14.52 -16.41
C SER A 42 32.48 13.25 -15.73
N ALA A 43 31.51 13.36 -14.81
CA ALA A 43 30.88 12.22 -14.17
C ALA A 43 30.15 11.31 -15.18
N LEU A 44 29.42 11.92 -16.14
CA LEU A 44 28.74 11.20 -17.21
C LEU A 44 29.73 10.62 -18.24
N MET A 45 30.79 11.35 -18.60
CA MET A 45 31.83 10.85 -19.51
C MET A 45 32.50 9.57 -19.01
N ARG A 46 32.66 9.40 -17.68
CA ARG A 46 33.22 8.16 -17.08
C ARG A 46 32.37 6.92 -17.31
N GLN A 47 31.09 7.07 -17.64
CA GLN A 47 30.18 5.96 -17.91
C GLN A 47 30.14 5.55 -19.38
N LEU A 48 30.80 6.30 -20.26
CA LEU A 48 30.85 6.01 -21.70
C LEU A 48 32.02 5.09 -22.04
N ASN A 49 31.87 4.33 -23.13
CA ASN A 49 32.97 3.55 -23.69
C ASN A 49 34.02 4.47 -24.36
N GLU A 50 35.22 3.94 -24.58
CA GLU A 50 36.34 4.71 -25.13
C GLU A 50 36.04 5.29 -26.53
N VAL A 51 35.31 4.56 -27.36
CA VAL A 51 34.95 4.97 -28.73
C VAL A 51 34.04 6.20 -28.70
N ASP A 52 33.08 6.25 -27.78
CA ASP A 52 32.14 7.35 -27.67
C ASP A 52 32.76 8.57 -27.00
N ILE A 53 33.63 8.37 -26.01
CA ILE A 53 34.48 9.44 -25.44
C ILE A 53 35.28 10.11 -26.57
N GLN A 54 35.99 9.34 -27.40
CA GLN A 54 36.79 9.89 -28.49
C GLN A 54 35.96 10.69 -29.50
N LYS A 55 34.77 10.21 -29.86
CA LYS A 55 33.86 10.93 -30.78
C LYS A 55 33.40 12.27 -30.20
N ILE A 56 32.97 12.26 -28.94
CA ILE A 56 32.44 13.45 -28.26
C ILE A 56 33.56 14.46 -28.03
N THR A 57 34.72 14.03 -27.53
CA THR A 57 35.87 14.92 -27.32
C THR A 57 36.36 15.55 -28.62
N ARG A 58 36.38 14.79 -29.73
CA ARG A 58 36.71 15.35 -31.07
C ARG A 58 35.67 16.36 -31.54
N ALA A 59 34.38 16.13 -31.27
CA ALA A 59 33.34 17.07 -31.59
C ALA A 59 33.46 18.36 -30.76
N MET A 60 33.72 18.26 -29.46
CA MET A 60 33.96 19.41 -28.56
C MET A 60 35.14 20.27 -29.04
N SER A 61 36.25 19.65 -29.42
CA SER A 61 37.46 20.40 -29.84
C SER A 61 37.31 21.11 -31.20
N THR A 62 36.33 20.71 -32.01
CA THR A 62 36.08 21.27 -33.35
C THR A 62 34.85 22.16 -33.41
N LEU A 63 34.11 22.28 -32.31
CA LEU A 63 32.80 22.93 -32.27
C LEU A 63 32.85 24.46 -32.43
N GLY A 64 33.91 25.09 -31.91
CA GLY A 64 34.05 26.54 -31.89
C GLY A 64 32.97 27.25 -31.04
N THR A 65 32.66 28.50 -31.38
CA THR A 65 31.58 29.24 -30.73
C THR A 65 30.22 28.75 -31.23
N VAL A 66 29.36 28.34 -30.30
CA VAL A 66 27.99 27.89 -30.59
C VAL A 66 27.03 29.04 -30.32
N ALA A 67 26.13 29.33 -31.27
CA ALA A 67 25.11 30.36 -31.09
C ALA A 67 24.04 29.90 -30.08
N ALA A 68 23.46 30.84 -29.33
CA ALA A 68 22.47 30.53 -28.30
C ALA A 68 21.27 29.77 -28.87
N GLU A 69 20.82 30.12 -30.07
CA GLU A 69 19.70 29.47 -30.76
C GLU A 69 20.00 28.00 -31.07
N GLN A 70 21.26 27.65 -31.35
CA GLN A 70 21.66 26.26 -31.58
C GLN A 70 21.74 25.45 -30.29
N VAL A 71 22.08 26.11 -29.18
CA VAL A 71 22.05 25.47 -27.86
C VAL A 71 20.61 25.18 -27.46
N GLU A 72 19.71 26.14 -27.67
CA GLU A 72 18.28 26.00 -27.38
C GLU A 72 17.66 24.85 -28.20
N GLU A 73 17.91 24.80 -29.52
CA GLU A 73 17.43 23.71 -30.40
C GLU A 73 17.88 22.32 -29.90
N VAL A 74 19.13 22.19 -29.46
CA VAL A 74 19.66 20.92 -28.95
C VAL A 74 19.04 20.55 -27.59
N MET A 75 18.79 21.52 -26.72
CA MET A 75 18.17 21.30 -25.42
C MET A 75 16.69 20.92 -25.54
N GLU A 76 15.96 21.56 -26.46
CA GLU A 76 14.56 21.24 -26.75
C GLU A 76 14.42 19.81 -27.31
N GLU A 77 15.23 19.44 -28.30
CA GLU A 77 15.25 18.08 -28.86
C GLU A 77 15.61 17.01 -27.80
N PHE A 78 16.57 17.32 -26.92
CA PHE A 78 16.93 16.42 -25.82
C PHE A 78 15.79 16.27 -24.81
N SER A 79 15.13 17.38 -24.45
CA SER A 79 13.98 17.39 -23.55
C SER A 79 12.78 16.64 -24.13
N GLU A 80 12.48 16.83 -25.42
CA GLU A 80 11.46 16.06 -26.13
C GLU A 80 11.80 14.57 -26.16
N THR A 81 13.06 14.21 -26.39
CA THR A 81 13.48 12.79 -26.39
C THR A 81 13.35 12.15 -25.01
N ILE A 82 13.65 12.88 -23.94
CA ILE A 82 13.44 12.42 -22.56
C ILE A 82 11.94 12.29 -22.26
N THR A 83 11.13 13.27 -22.68
CA THR A 83 9.69 13.32 -22.40
C THR A 83 8.90 12.30 -23.22
N ASN A 84 9.33 12.02 -24.46
CA ASN A 84 8.77 11.00 -25.35
C ASN A 84 9.20 9.56 -24.95
N GLY A 85 10.13 9.40 -24.00
CA GLY A 85 10.41 8.13 -23.32
C GLY A 85 9.29 7.64 -22.39
N GLY A 86 8.15 8.33 -22.38
CA GLY A 86 7.02 8.09 -21.50
C GLY A 86 7.12 8.88 -20.19
N PRO A 87 6.02 8.98 -19.42
CA PRO A 87 6.07 9.61 -18.11
C PRO A 87 7.13 8.94 -17.24
N VAL A 88 8.02 9.72 -16.64
CA VAL A 88 8.93 9.23 -15.60
C VAL A 88 8.09 8.90 -14.37
N VAL A 89 7.70 7.64 -14.26
CA VAL A 89 7.03 7.13 -13.07
C VAL A 89 8.11 6.84 -12.03
N GLY A 90 8.24 7.73 -11.04
CA GLY A 90 8.99 7.40 -9.83
C GLY A 90 8.37 6.18 -9.18
N SER A 91 9.09 5.05 -9.20
CA SER A 91 8.67 3.83 -8.52
C SER A 91 9.69 3.45 -7.45
N PHE A 92 9.23 2.72 -6.45
CA PHE A 92 10.08 2.21 -5.41
C PHE A 92 11.26 1.40 -5.96
N ALA A 93 11.01 0.59 -6.99
CA ALA A 93 12.05 -0.23 -7.63
C ALA A 93 13.12 0.63 -8.32
N VAL A 94 12.73 1.76 -8.92
CA VAL A 94 13.67 2.71 -9.52
C VAL A 94 14.52 3.40 -8.44
N ALA A 95 13.89 3.84 -7.35
CA ALA A 95 14.60 4.44 -6.22
C ALA A 95 15.56 3.45 -5.54
N GLU A 96 15.14 2.20 -5.34
CA GLU A 96 15.99 1.11 -4.83
C GLU A 96 17.20 0.87 -5.74
N THR A 97 16.97 0.76 -7.05
CA THR A 97 18.05 0.55 -8.03
C THR A 97 19.04 1.71 -8.00
N MET A 98 18.56 2.96 -7.90
CA MET A 98 19.40 4.14 -7.77
C MET A 98 20.23 4.12 -6.49
N LEU A 99 19.63 3.78 -5.34
CA LEU A 99 20.34 3.70 -4.05
C LEU A 99 21.42 2.61 -4.05
N ARG A 100 21.14 1.45 -4.66
CA ARG A 100 22.10 0.34 -4.78
C ARG A 100 23.33 0.68 -5.63
N ASN A 101 23.26 1.71 -6.47
CA ASN A 101 24.40 2.13 -7.30
C ASN A 101 25.49 2.88 -6.52
N PHE A 102 25.20 3.40 -5.33
CA PHE A 102 26.17 4.21 -4.57
C PHE A 102 26.22 3.93 -3.06
N LEU A 103 25.35 3.05 -2.54
CA LEU A 103 25.34 2.64 -1.13
C LEU A 103 25.50 1.12 -0.98
N PRO A 104 26.15 0.66 0.12
CA PRO A 104 26.20 -0.77 0.46
C PRO A 104 24.81 -1.35 0.67
N GLY A 105 24.62 -2.62 0.30
CA GLY A 105 23.32 -3.29 0.33
C GLY A 105 22.58 -3.17 1.67
N ASP A 106 23.30 -3.27 2.79
CA ASP A 106 22.70 -3.18 4.14
C ASP A 106 22.17 -1.78 4.44
N ARG A 107 22.89 -0.72 4.02
CA ARG A 107 22.47 0.67 4.22
C ARG A 107 21.29 1.04 3.32
N VAL A 108 21.28 0.51 2.10
CA VAL A 108 20.12 0.62 1.22
C VAL A 108 18.91 -0.05 1.85
N ASN A 109 19.06 -1.27 2.34
CA ASN A 109 17.96 -2.00 2.97
C ASN A 109 17.43 -1.27 4.22
N GLU A 110 18.28 -0.65 5.03
CA GLU A 110 17.90 0.19 6.17
C GLU A 110 17.11 1.44 5.74
N ILE A 111 17.63 2.20 4.77
CA ILE A 111 16.97 3.41 4.24
C ILE A 111 15.63 3.04 3.59
N LEU A 112 15.59 1.97 2.82
CA LEU A 112 14.37 1.48 2.18
C LEU A 112 13.37 0.96 3.22
N ARG A 113 13.82 0.40 4.34
CA ARG A 113 12.95 -0.03 5.45
C ARG A 113 12.35 1.18 6.19
N ASP A 114 13.12 2.23 6.38
CA ASP A 114 12.67 3.46 7.03
C ASP A 114 11.72 4.26 6.13
N ILE A 115 11.99 4.31 4.82
CA ILE A 115 11.12 4.99 3.82
C ILE A 115 9.85 4.19 3.52
N ARG A 116 9.92 2.86 3.41
CA ARG A 116 8.71 2.01 3.28
C ARG A 116 7.79 2.19 4.48
N GLY A 117 8.33 2.61 5.62
CA GLY A 117 7.75 2.25 6.90
C GLY A 117 7.77 0.72 7.06
N PRO A 118 8.00 0.21 8.26
CA PRO A 118 7.82 -1.22 8.46
C PRO A 118 6.31 -1.49 8.44
N ILE A 119 5.89 -2.50 7.68
CA ILE A 119 4.72 -3.36 7.96
C ILE A 119 3.39 -2.99 7.24
N ARG A 120 2.96 -1.73 7.08
CA ARG A 120 1.54 -1.41 6.77
C ARG A 120 0.87 -2.09 5.54
N GLU A 121 1.48 -2.09 4.35
CA GLU A 121 0.78 -2.57 3.13
C GLU A 121 0.64 -4.11 3.10
N ARG A 122 1.71 -4.86 3.41
CA ARG A 122 1.63 -6.33 3.50
C ARG A 122 0.87 -6.78 4.75
N ASP A 123 0.92 -6.00 5.82
CA ASP A 123 0.15 -6.23 7.04
C ASP A 123 -1.34 -5.96 6.86
N LEU A 124 -1.75 -4.98 6.05
CA LEU A 124 -3.17 -4.73 5.80
C LEU A 124 -3.84 -5.94 5.15
N TRP A 125 -3.28 -6.46 4.05
CA TRP A 125 -3.82 -7.64 3.38
C TRP A 125 -3.69 -8.91 4.20
N THR A 126 -2.63 -9.04 4.99
CA THR A 126 -2.45 -10.18 5.92
C THR A 126 -3.45 -10.12 7.07
N LYS A 127 -3.67 -8.94 7.67
CA LYS A 127 -4.67 -8.71 8.72
C LYS A 127 -6.08 -8.90 8.20
N PHE A 128 -6.37 -8.36 7.01
CA PHE A 128 -7.65 -8.54 6.36
C PHE A 128 -7.91 -10.03 6.06
N SER A 129 -6.91 -10.75 5.56
CA SER A 129 -6.99 -12.20 5.34
C SER A 129 -7.11 -13.03 6.63
N ALA A 130 -6.71 -12.48 7.77
CA ALA A 130 -6.84 -13.11 9.08
C ALA A 130 -8.21 -12.85 9.74
N LEU A 131 -9.03 -11.95 9.19
CA LEU A 131 -10.40 -11.74 9.66
C LEU A 131 -11.27 -12.97 9.37
N ASN A 132 -12.33 -13.12 10.15
CA ASN A 132 -13.34 -14.16 9.90
C ASN A 132 -14.00 -13.94 8.53
N GLU A 133 -14.25 -15.02 7.81
CA GLU A 133 -14.80 -14.97 6.44
C GLU A 133 -16.17 -14.30 6.37
N SER A 134 -16.98 -14.41 7.43
CA SER A 134 -18.27 -13.72 7.53
C SER A 134 -18.13 -12.20 7.63
N VAL A 135 -17.09 -11.71 8.30
CA VAL A 135 -16.77 -10.28 8.42
C VAL A 135 -16.34 -9.73 7.07
N ILE A 136 -15.43 -10.44 6.41
CA ILE A 136 -14.97 -10.10 5.05
C ILE A 136 -16.17 -10.09 4.09
N ALA A 137 -17.02 -11.11 4.13
CA ALA A 137 -18.20 -11.19 3.27
C ALA A 137 -19.19 -10.03 3.50
N ASN A 138 -19.41 -9.62 4.75
CA ASN A 138 -20.28 -8.50 5.07
C ASN A 138 -19.71 -7.16 4.60
N PHE A 139 -18.40 -6.98 4.74
CA PHE A 139 -17.70 -5.82 4.18
C PHE A 139 -17.87 -5.76 2.65
N LEU A 140 -17.57 -6.86 1.95
CA LEU A 140 -17.69 -6.93 0.49
C LEU A 140 -19.14 -6.79 -0.03
N LYS A 141 -20.15 -7.04 0.82
CA LYS A 141 -21.56 -6.80 0.48
C LYS A 141 -21.91 -5.31 0.38
N ALA A 142 -21.20 -4.44 1.09
CA ALA A 142 -21.37 -2.99 0.96
C ALA A 142 -20.62 -2.42 -0.26
N GLU A 143 -19.60 -3.13 -0.74
CA GLU A 143 -18.72 -2.67 -1.81
C GLU A 143 -19.25 -2.91 -3.23
N HIS A 144 -18.82 -2.06 -4.17
CA HIS A 144 -19.11 -2.27 -5.59
C HIS A 144 -18.42 -3.54 -6.11
N ALA A 145 -19.06 -4.28 -7.02
CA ALA A 145 -18.58 -5.58 -7.50
C ALA A 145 -17.15 -5.53 -8.10
N GLN A 146 -16.77 -4.39 -8.70
CA GLN A 146 -15.41 -4.17 -9.20
C GLN A 146 -14.38 -4.03 -8.07
N THR A 147 -14.71 -3.29 -7.02
CA THR A 147 -13.86 -3.11 -5.84
C THR A 147 -13.70 -4.43 -5.10
N ALA A 148 -14.79 -5.18 -4.94
CA ALA A 148 -14.75 -6.51 -4.34
C ALA A 148 -13.86 -7.48 -5.13
N ALA A 149 -13.93 -7.45 -6.47
CA ALA A 149 -13.04 -8.24 -7.32
C ALA A 149 -11.55 -7.84 -7.15
N ALA A 150 -11.26 -6.54 -7.08
CA ALA A 150 -9.92 -6.03 -6.84
C ALA A 150 -9.37 -6.45 -5.46
N ILE A 151 -10.19 -6.35 -4.41
CA ILE A 151 -9.85 -6.81 -3.05
C ILE A 151 -9.56 -8.32 -3.05
N LEU A 152 -10.46 -9.12 -3.64
CA LEU A 152 -10.33 -10.59 -3.63
C LEU A 152 -9.14 -11.11 -4.46
N THR A 153 -8.62 -10.31 -5.38
CA THR A 153 -7.40 -10.64 -6.14
C THR A 153 -6.12 -10.43 -5.31
N ASN A 154 -6.18 -9.61 -4.26
CA ASN A 154 -5.05 -9.32 -3.37
C ASN A 154 -4.99 -10.19 -2.10
N VAL A 155 -6.05 -10.93 -1.78
CA VAL A 155 -6.05 -11.92 -0.69
C VAL A 155 -5.66 -13.30 -1.19
N SER A 156 -5.33 -14.23 -0.28
CA SER A 156 -5.00 -15.59 -0.67
C SER A 156 -6.19 -16.31 -1.32
N SER A 157 -5.91 -17.20 -2.27
CA SER A 157 -6.94 -17.98 -2.97
C SER A 157 -7.81 -18.79 -2.00
N ASP A 158 -7.23 -19.28 -0.90
CA ASP A 158 -7.95 -20.00 0.15
C ASP A 158 -9.02 -19.13 0.83
N VAL A 159 -8.69 -17.87 1.15
CA VAL A 159 -9.62 -16.93 1.76
C VAL A 159 -10.71 -16.54 0.76
N ALA A 160 -10.34 -16.21 -0.47
CA ALA A 160 -11.31 -15.86 -1.51
C ALA A 160 -12.31 -17.00 -1.77
N ALA A 161 -11.85 -18.25 -1.81
CA ALA A 161 -12.70 -19.42 -2.02
C ALA A 161 -13.72 -19.65 -0.89
N ARG A 162 -13.37 -19.29 0.37
CA ARG A 162 -14.30 -19.40 1.50
C ARG A 162 -15.27 -18.21 1.60
N VAL A 163 -14.85 -17.02 1.18
CA VAL A 163 -15.64 -15.78 1.25
C VAL A 163 -16.68 -15.71 0.12
N LEU A 164 -16.32 -16.07 -1.11
CA LEU A 164 -17.18 -15.94 -2.30
C LEU A 164 -18.58 -16.57 -2.12
N PRO A 165 -18.73 -17.80 -1.59
CA PRO A 165 -20.04 -18.41 -1.37
C PRO A 165 -20.95 -17.62 -0.41
N LEU A 166 -20.36 -16.88 0.55
CA LEU A 166 -21.10 -16.11 1.56
C LEU A 166 -21.76 -14.83 1.01
N LEU A 167 -21.41 -14.44 -0.22
CA LEU A 167 -21.96 -13.27 -0.91
C LEU A 167 -23.30 -13.54 -1.60
N GLY A 168 -23.68 -14.81 -1.75
CA GLY A 168 -24.86 -15.23 -2.51
C GLY A 168 -24.54 -15.51 -3.98
N ARG A 169 -25.30 -16.43 -4.59
CA ARG A 169 -24.99 -17.03 -5.89
C ARG A 169 -24.80 -16.01 -7.02
N ASP A 170 -25.71 -15.05 -7.13
CA ASP A 170 -25.72 -14.08 -8.23
C ASP A 170 -24.54 -13.11 -8.12
N ARG A 171 -24.28 -12.60 -6.91
CA ARG A 171 -23.18 -11.68 -6.65
C ARG A 171 -21.82 -12.35 -6.75
N MET A 172 -21.73 -13.60 -6.29
CA MET A 172 -20.53 -14.42 -6.46
C MET A 172 -20.18 -14.58 -7.94
N GLN A 173 -21.16 -14.94 -8.78
CA GLN A 173 -20.96 -15.06 -10.22
C GLN A 173 -20.48 -13.74 -10.82
N GLU A 174 -21.15 -12.64 -10.47
CA GLU A 174 -20.83 -11.29 -10.95
C GLU A 174 -19.38 -10.87 -10.62
N ILE A 175 -18.90 -11.19 -9.40
CA ILE A 175 -17.55 -10.86 -8.95
C ILE A 175 -16.51 -11.75 -9.64
N ILE A 176 -16.78 -13.05 -9.79
CA ILE A 176 -15.87 -13.98 -10.49
C ILE A 176 -15.71 -13.57 -11.95
N GLU A 177 -16.78 -13.20 -12.64
CA GLU A 177 -16.72 -12.71 -14.02
C GLU A 177 -15.83 -11.46 -14.15
N ARG A 178 -15.89 -10.55 -13.16
CA ARG A 178 -15.01 -9.38 -13.11
C ARG A 178 -13.56 -9.76 -12.84
N MET A 179 -13.29 -10.67 -11.89
CA MET A 179 -11.94 -11.16 -11.61
C MET A 179 -11.28 -11.80 -12.85
N ILE A 180 -12.05 -12.57 -13.63
CA ILE A 180 -11.55 -13.21 -14.87
C ILE A 180 -11.23 -12.17 -15.95
N ARG A 181 -12.08 -11.15 -16.10
CA ARG A 181 -11.91 -10.10 -17.11
C ARG A 181 -10.99 -8.97 -16.66
N MET A 182 -10.53 -9.00 -15.41
CA MET A 182 -9.77 -7.91 -14.83
C MET A 182 -8.37 -7.85 -15.44
N GLU A 183 -8.05 -6.72 -16.06
CA GLU A 183 -6.67 -6.35 -16.34
C GLU A 183 -6.00 -5.81 -15.06
N SER A 184 -4.71 -5.49 -15.15
CA SER A 184 -3.96 -4.91 -14.03
C SER A 184 -4.70 -3.68 -13.46
N VAL A 185 -5.00 -3.72 -12.15
CA VAL A 185 -5.61 -2.58 -11.44
C VAL A 185 -4.57 -1.46 -11.32
N PRO A 186 -4.87 -0.23 -11.78
CA PRO A 186 -3.94 0.88 -11.63
C PRO A 186 -3.54 1.12 -10.17
N ASN A 187 -2.24 1.28 -9.92
CA ASN A 187 -1.69 1.43 -8.57
C ASN A 187 -2.37 2.54 -7.73
N HIS A 188 -2.78 3.65 -8.36
CA HIS A 188 -3.46 4.74 -7.65
C HIS A 188 -4.86 4.35 -7.15
N MET A 189 -5.60 3.54 -7.90
CA MET A 189 -6.90 3.01 -7.45
C MET A 189 -6.71 1.98 -6.35
N MET A 190 -5.67 1.15 -6.46
CA MET A 190 -5.36 0.16 -5.43
C MET A 190 -5.06 0.83 -4.08
N LYS A 191 -4.29 1.93 -4.08
CA LYS A 191 -4.03 2.72 -2.87
C LYS A 191 -5.29 3.30 -2.24
N GLN A 192 -6.24 3.78 -3.04
CA GLN A 192 -7.52 4.29 -2.51
C GLN A 192 -8.33 3.18 -1.83
N ILE A 193 -8.32 1.97 -2.41
CA ILE A 193 -8.96 0.80 -1.80
C ILE A 193 -8.29 0.47 -0.47
N GLU A 194 -6.96 0.48 -0.41
CA GLU A 194 -6.21 0.22 0.82
C GLU A 194 -6.48 1.25 1.91
N GLU A 195 -6.55 2.55 1.58
CA GLU A 195 -6.87 3.61 2.54
C GLU A 195 -8.28 3.46 3.12
N SER A 196 -9.27 3.14 2.28
CA SER A 196 -10.64 2.86 2.73
C SER A 196 -10.67 1.62 3.63
N LEU A 197 -10.01 0.54 3.19
CA LEU A 197 -9.93 -0.72 3.91
C LEU A 197 -9.27 -0.54 5.27
N GLN A 198 -8.23 0.27 5.37
CA GLN A 198 -7.53 0.50 6.62
C GLN A 198 -8.43 1.19 7.66
N ASN A 199 -9.26 2.15 7.24
CA ASN A 199 -10.20 2.81 8.14
C ASN A 199 -11.28 1.84 8.65
N ASP A 200 -11.81 1.01 7.76
CA ASP A 200 -12.92 0.09 8.10
C ASP A 200 -12.45 -1.15 8.86
N VAL A 201 -11.27 -1.69 8.54
CA VAL A 201 -10.68 -2.83 9.27
C VAL A 201 -10.27 -2.40 10.68
N MET A 202 -9.73 -1.19 10.86
CA MET A 202 -9.44 -0.68 12.21
C MET A 202 -10.73 -0.47 13.02
N ALA A 203 -11.80 0.02 12.41
CA ALA A 203 -13.12 0.10 13.04
C ALA A 203 -13.69 -1.30 13.39
N THR A 204 -13.47 -2.30 12.54
CA THR A 204 -14.03 -3.65 12.70
C THR A 204 -13.22 -4.54 13.66
N SER A 205 -11.89 -4.35 13.76
CA SER A 205 -11.05 -5.01 14.77
C SER A 205 -11.41 -4.64 16.21
N SER A 206 -12.26 -3.63 16.39
CA SER A 206 -12.80 -3.20 17.69
C SER A 206 -14.12 -3.90 18.04
N GLN A 207 -14.69 -4.72 17.14
CA GLN A 207 -15.89 -5.50 17.42
C GLN A 207 -15.51 -6.79 18.14
N PRO A 208 -15.93 -6.98 19.42
CA PRO A 208 -15.65 -8.21 20.13
C PRO A 208 -16.30 -9.39 19.39
N THR A 209 -15.55 -10.47 19.26
CA THR A 209 -16.07 -11.74 18.74
C THR A 209 -17.26 -12.22 19.57
N ALA A 210 -18.11 -13.07 19.01
CA ALA A 210 -19.24 -13.66 19.76
C ALA A 210 -18.78 -14.33 21.07
N GLY A 211 -17.62 -14.99 21.05
CA GLY A 211 -17.01 -15.60 22.23
C GLY A 211 -16.58 -14.58 23.30
N GLU A 212 -16.01 -13.45 22.89
CA GLU A 212 -15.64 -12.34 23.79
C GLU A 212 -16.86 -11.60 24.34
N MET A 213 -17.92 -11.44 23.54
CA MET A 213 -19.19 -10.89 24.02
C MET A 213 -19.84 -11.79 25.07
N GLN A 214 -19.86 -13.11 24.85
CA GLN A 214 -20.35 -14.07 25.84
C GLN A 214 -19.52 -14.01 27.13
N GLN A 215 -18.19 -13.90 27.04
CA GLN A 215 -17.33 -13.77 28.22
C GLN A 215 -17.59 -12.46 28.98
N ARG A 216 -17.79 -11.35 28.26
CA ARG A 216 -18.16 -10.08 28.88
C ARG A 216 -19.51 -10.16 29.58
N MET A 217 -20.50 -10.84 29.00
CA MET A 217 -21.79 -11.06 29.67
C MET A 217 -21.67 -11.98 30.88
N ALA A 218 -20.89 -13.05 30.81
CA ALA A 218 -20.62 -13.91 31.96
C ALA A 218 -19.99 -13.11 33.11
N ASN A 219 -18.99 -12.28 32.81
CA ASN A 219 -18.36 -11.40 33.80
C ASN A 219 -19.33 -10.34 34.36
N LEU A 220 -20.28 -9.85 33.56
CA LEU A 220 -21.31 -8.92 34.01
C LEU A 220 -22.27 -9.61 34.97
N PHE A 221 -22.76 -10.80 34.62
CA PHE A 221 -23.66 -11.57 35.47
C PHE A 221 -23.01 -11.99 36.79
N ASN A 222 -21.74 -12.37 36.77
CA ASN A 222 -20.98 -12.66 38.00
C ASN A 222 -20.83 -11.45 38.94
N ARG A 223 -21.06 -10.22 38.44
CA ARG A 223 -21.01 -8.97 39.22
C ARG A 223 -22.39 -8.37 39.50
N LEU A 224 -23.44 -8.95 38.94
CA LEU A 224 -24.80 -8.49 39.13
C LEU A 224 -25.28 -8.89 40.53
N ASP A 225 -26.19 -8.10 41.11
CA ASP A 225 -26.86 -8.48 42.37
C ASP A 225 -27.59 -9.81 42.20
N GLN A 226 -27.46 -10.70 43.19
CA GLN A 226 -28.00 -12.06 43.12
C GLN A 226 -29.52 -12.07 42.96
N ASN A 227 -30.25 -11.15 43.61
CA ASN A 227 -31.71 -11.11 43.51
C ASN A 227 -32.16 -10.68 42.10
N LEU A 228 -31.46 -9.71 41.51
CA LEU A 228 -31.73 -9.27 40.13
C LEU A 228 -31.38 -10.36 39.12
N PHE A 229 -30.30 -11.10 39.35
CA PHE A 229 -29.90 -12.21 38.48
C PHE A 229 -30.95 -13.34 38.50
N ASP A 230 -31.44 -13.72 39.68
CA ASP A 230 -32.46 -14.75 39.83
C ASP A 230 -33.81 -14.32 39.21
N GLU A 231 -34.14 -13.03 39.23
CA GLU A 231 -35.34 -12.48 38.59
C GLU A 231 -35.27 -12.53 37.05
N ILE A 232 -34.13 -12.16 36.45
CA ILE A 232 -33.98 -12.10 34.98
C ILE A 232 -33.66 -13.44 34.33
N THR A 233 -33.08 -14.39 35.07
CA THR A 233 -32.69 -15.71 34.55
C THR A 233 -33.83 -16.46 33.85
N PRO A 234 -35.02 -16.65 34.45
CA PRO A 234 -36.11 -17.37 33.80
C PRO A 234 -36.62 -16.67 32.52
N LEU A 235 -36.58 -15.33 32.48
CA LEU A 235 -36.94 -14.56 31.28
C LEU A 235 -35.94 -14.78 30.13
N LEU A 236 -34.66 -14.88 30.46
CA LEU A 236 -33.59 -15.15 29.48
C LEU A 236 -33.60 -16.61 29.01
N GLU A 237 -33.91 -17.57 29.88
CA GLU A 237 -34.08 -18.98 29.50
C GLU A 237 -35.26 -19.20 28.55
N ASP A 238 -36.34 -18.43 28.70
CA ASP A 238 -37.52 -18.52 27.81
C ASP A 238 -37.28 -17.82 26.46
N THR A 239 -36.60 -16.67 26.47
CA THR A 239 -36.42 -15.86 25.25
C THR A 239 -35.21 -16.28 24.41
N LEU A 240 -34.10 -16.70 25.05
CA LEU A 240 -32.78 -16.91 24.44
C LEU A 240 -32.06 -18.15 25.02
N PRO A 241 -32.67 -19.36 24.97
CA PRO A 241 -32.18 -20.55 25.69
C PRO A 241 -30.75 -20.93 25.31
N ASP A 242 -30.43 -20.99 24.02
CA ASP A 242 -29.12 -21.44 23.52
C ASP A 242 -27.99 -20.44 23.87
N GLN A 243 -28.26 -19.14 23.74
CA GLN A 243 -27.24 -18.12 24.05
C GLN A 243 -27.03 -18.01 25.56
N PHE A 244 -28.10 -18.07 26.36
CA PHE A 244 -28.00 -18.00 27.81
C PHE A 244 -27.27 -19.23 28.37
N GLN A 245 -27.53 -20.44 27.86
CA GLN A 245 -26.79 -21.64 28.25
C GLN A 245 -25.29 -21.51 27.95
N SER A 246 -24.93 -20.97 26.79
CA SER A 246 -23.53 -20.73 26.41
C SER A 246 -22.83 -19.71 27.30
N ILE A 247 -23.55 -18.68 27.78
CA ILE A 247 -23.03 -17.69 28.73
C ILE A 247 -22.89 -18.31 30.13
N ARG A 248 -23.87 -19.10 30.58
CA ARG A 248 -23.88 -19.77 31.88
C ARG A 248 -22.69 -20.71 32.06
N GLN A 249 -22.31 -21.45 31.01
CA GLN A 249 -21.10 -22.29 31.02
C GLN A 249 -19.80 -21.48 31.24
N LYS A 250 -19.80 -20.18 30.93
CA LYS A 250 -18.66 -19.28 31.13
C LYS A 250 -18.70 -18.52 32.45
N MET A 251 -19.81 -18.58 33.18
CA MET A 251 -19.96 -17.93 34.50
C MET A 251 -19.27 -18.71 35.61
N PHE A 252 -19.20 -20.04 35.50
CA PHE A 252 -18.59 -20.93 36.49
C PHE A 252 -17.44 -21.71 35.86
N THR A 253 -16.21 -21.34 36.23
CA THR A 253 -14.98 -21.96 35.73
C THR A 253 -14.43 -22.98 36.72
N PHE A 254 -13.54 -23.86 36.28
CA PHE A 254 -12.91 -24.85 37.16
C PHE A 254 -12.10 -24.20 38.30
N ASP A 255 -11.57 -23.00 38.04
CA ASP A 255 -10.84 -22.20 39.05
C ASP A 255 -11.75 -21.70 40.17
N ASP A 256 -13.04 -21.53 39.91
CA ASP A 256 -14.03 -21.10 40.92
C ASP A 256 -14.34 -22.21 41.95
N LEU A 257 -13.92 -23.46 41.69
CA LEU A 257 -14.03 -24.56 42.67
C LEU A 257 -13.27 -24.27 43.96
N VAL A 258 -12.22 -23.45 43.92
CA VAL A 258 -11.42 -23.06 45.09
C VAL A 258 -12.22 -22.15 46.04
N ALA A 259 -13.24 -21.44 45.53
CA ALA A 259 -14.09 -20.55 46.31
C ALA A 259 -15.26 -21.29 47.00
N ILE A 260 -15.45 -22.59 46.74
CA ILE A 260 -16.48 -23.42 47.37
C ILE A 260 -16.00 -23.83 48.77
N ASP A 261 -16.92 -23.83 49.74
CA ASP A 261 -16.67 -24.30 51.09
C ASP A 261 -16.53 -25.83 51.18
N ASP A 262 -15.92 -26.31 52.26
CA ASP A 262 -15.65 -27.75 52.46
C ASP A 262 -16.92 -28.61 52.38
N GLN A 263 -18.08 -28.05 52.77
CA GLN A 263 -19.37 -28.73 52.68
C GLN A 263 -19.86 -28.88 51.24
N GLY A 264 -19.73 -27.82 50.43
CA GLY A 264 -20.04 -27.86 49.00
C GLY A 264 -19.16 -28.85 48.23
N ILE A 265 -17.86 -28.89 48.51
CA ILE A 265 -16.95 -29.86 47.89
C ILE A 265 -17.31 -31.30 48.27
N GLN A 266 -17.69 -31.57 49.53
CA GLN A 266 -18.11 -32.91 49.95
C GLN A 266 -19.38 -33.39 49.26
N LEU A 267 -20.33 -32.49 48.97
CA LEU A 267 -21.52 -32.81 48.20
C LEU A 267 -21.17 -33.15 46.75
N ILE A 268 -20.30 -32.34 46.13
CA ILE A 268 -19.83 -32.58 44.76
C ILE A 268 -19.14 -33.95 44.68
N LEU A 269 -18.20 -34.25 45.57
CA LEU A 269 -17.46 -35.53 45.61
C LEU A 269 -18.34 -36.78 45.80
N ARG A 270 -19.58 -36.64 46.28
CA ARG A 270 -20.53 -37.74 46.42
C ARG A 270 -21.29 -38.06 45.13
N GLU A 271 -21.44 -37.09 44.23
CA GLU A 271 -22.21 -37.22 42.99
C GLU A 271 -21.33 -37.53 41.77
N ILE A 272 -20.03 -37.19 41.81
CA ILE A 272 -19.09 -37.50 40.71
C ILE A 272 -18.34 -38.80 40.92
N SER A 273 -18.17 -39.56 39.82
CA SER A 273 -17.35 -40.77 39.81
C SER A 273 -15.85 -40.47 39.90
N ASN A 274 -15.09 -41.38 40.51
CA ASN A 274 -13.64 -41.24 40.64
C ASN A 274 -12.92 -41.08 39.30
N GLU A 275 -13.41 -41.71 38.23
CA GLU A 275 -12.79 -41.61 36.90
C GLU A 275 -12.89 -40.19 36.32
N VAL A 276 -14.05 -39.54 36.47
CA VAL A 276 -14.27 -38.14 36.02
C VAL A 276 -13.41 -37.19 36.85
N LEU A 277 -13.35 -37.39 38.17
CA LEU A 277 -12.53 -36.57 39.07
C LEU A 277 -11.04 -36.65 38.70
N THR A 278 -10.54 -37.84 38.36
CA THR A 278 -9.14 -38.06 37.99
C THR A 278 -8.76 -37.41 36.65
N VAL A 279 -9.72 -37.32 35.72
CA VAL A 279 -9.52 -36.64 34.43
C VAL A 279 -9.60 -35.13 34.57
N ALA A 280 -10.51 -34.63 35.42
CA ALA A 280 -10.71 -33.20 35.62
C ALA A 280 -9.59 -32.52 36.43
N LEU A 281 -8.88 -33.27 37.29
CA LEU A 281 -7.77 -32.77 38.12
C LEU A 281 -6.37 -32.99 37.52
N LYS A 282 -6.29 -33.41 36.25
CA LYS A 282 -5.02 -33.60 35.51
C LYS A 282 -4.54 -32.32 34.85
#